data_AF-A0A2V2SC52-F1
#
_entry.id   AF-A0A2V2SC52-F1
#
_cell.length_a   1.000
_cell.length_b   1.000
_cell.length_c   1.000
_cell.angle_alpha   90.00
_cell.angle_beta   90.00
_cell.angle_gamma   90.00
#
_symmetry.space_group_name_H-M   'P 1'
#
loop_
_entity.id
_entity.type
_entity.pdbx_description
1 polymer ?
#
loop_
_entity_poly.entity_id
_entity_poly.type
_entity_poly.pdbx_seq_one_letter_code
_entity_poly.pdbx_strand_id
1 'polypeptide(L)'
;MNSKKTKRTKATGANSFYETQRMDGSPLLHVPEVEPWPERVQGSELLEGIEGVLRRFVVLPKHAPEAVALWVLHTYGFHLREVSAYLGIESPEKRCGKTTLLSVLSELVSRPVVAANISAPALFRAIEEARPTLIIDEADTLLHGNEELRGILNAGYTRKTAYVVRVGSQSKVQSPRSEVRSPKSEIRSSKLKVRGGGMEEMEGRVDGDRRSEGDGVGGWCSRLVRFSCWCPKVMAAMGRLPETLADRCIVIRMQRRTAEEQCERLRNFEGTELRRRCLRFVRDHADEIGSLGPQIPNTLNDRAADIWEPLLALADLAGGKWPELARDAAVELSAALEETSLLGSLLRDLEVLVNLLEGDRIFSRDVVSWLNQRFERLWAQVKGGKGINEMWLAQQLRPYGVRPRTMKIGDGIAKGYMKWELLEVVRRYGANGDKDGA
;
A
#
# COMPACT_ATOMS: atom_id res chain seq x y z
N MET A 1 28.11 -62.34 -23.35
CA MET A 1 28.63 -61.02 -23.73
C MET A 1 27.67 -60.31 -24.66
N ASN A 2 27.08 -59.18 -24.27
CA ASN A 2 27.35 -57.88 -24.91
C ASN A 2 26.48 -56.77 -24.30
N SER A 3 27.18 -55.77 -23.78
CA SER A 3 26.68 -54.56 -23.13
C SER A 3 26.05 -53.62 -24.16
N LYS A 4 24.80 -53.19 -23.93
CA LYS A 4 24.20 -52.05 -24.63
C LYS A 4 24.22 -50.83 -23.71
N LYS A 5 25.11 -49.89 -24.02
CA LYS A 5 25.19 -48.54 -23.47
C LYS A 5 23.97 -47.74 -23.90
N THR A 6 23.14 -47.33 -22.95
CA THR A 6 22.04 -46.37 -23.16
C THR A 6 22.62 -44.96 -23.16
N LYS A 7 22.54 -44.27 -24.31
CA LYS A 7 22.94 -42.86 -24.47
C LYS A 7 21.99 -41.96 -23.66
N ARG A 8 22.56 -41.13 -22.78
CA ARG A 8 21.91 -39.98 -22.16
C ARG A 8 21.72 -38.88 -23.22
N THR A 9 20.48 -38.59 -23.58
CA THR A 9 20.11 -37.37 -24.31
C THR A 9 19.76 -36.27 -23.30
N LYS A 10 20.50 -35.15 -23.36
CA LYS A 10 20.21 -33.92 -22.64
C LYS A 10 18.94 -33.30 -23.21
N ALA A 11 17.90 -33.13 -22.39
CA ALA A 11 16.75 -32.30 -22.72
C ALA A 11 17.11 -30.83 -22.47
N THR A 12 17.55 -30.15 -23.53
CA THR A 12 17.67 -28.69 -23.61
C THR A 12 16.45 -28.20 -24.37
N GLY A 13 15.59 -27.41 -23.73
CA GLY A 13 14.41 -26.85 -24.41
C GLY A 13 13.26 -26.39 -23.50
N ALA A 14 13.55 -25.79 -22.35
CA ALA A 14 12.54 -25.07 -21.58
C ALA A 14 12.56 -23.60 -22.02
N ASN A 15 11.94 -23.28 -23.17
CA ASN A 15 11.77 -21.89 -23.63
C ASN A 15 10.72 -21.77 -24.75
N SER A 16 9.51 -22.32 -24.54
CA SER A 16 8.40 -22.11 -25.52
C SER A 16 7.01 -21.95 -24.90
N PHE A 17 6.89 -21.57 -23.62
CA PHE A 17 5.59 -21.40 -22.95
C PHE A 17 5.13 -19.94 -22.76
N TYR A 18 5.81 -18.96 -23.37
CA TYR A 18 5.41 -17.55 -23.35
C TYR A 18 4.85 -17.07 -24.69
N GLU A 19 4.11 -17.95 -25.38
CA GLU A 19 3.37 -17.55 -26.58
C GLU A 19 2.05 -16.89 -26.15
N THR A 20 2.14 -15.58 -26.00
CA THR A 20 1.10 -14.54 -26.07
C THR A 20 -0.31 -15.04 -26.45
N GLN A 21 -1.12 -15.41 -25.47
CA GLN A 21 -2.58 -15.31 -25.62
C GLN A 21 -2.96 -13.83 -25.52
N ARG A 22 -2.89 -13.12 -26.65
CA ARG A 22 -3.90 -12.12 -26.99
C ARG A 22 -4.93 -12.84 -27.83
N MET A 23 -5.81 -13.58 -27.18
CA MET A 23 -7.01 -14.11 -27.84
C MET A 23 -8.13 -13.14 -27.52
N ASP A 24 -8.53 -12.41 -28.56
CA ASP A 24 -9.57 -11.38 -28.60
C ASP A 24 -9.36 -10.19 -27.64
N GLY A 25 -9.98 -9.04 -27.93
CA GLY A 25 -9.89 -7.84 -27.11
C GLY A 25 -10.65 -7.91 -25.79
N SER A 26 -10.91 -9.10 -25.24
CA SER A 26 -11.57 -9.24 -23.95
C SER A 26 -10.69 -8.78 -22.79
N PRO A 27 -11.29 -8.14 -21.77
CA PRO A 27 -10.54 -7.71 -20.61
C PRO A 27 -9.95 -8.90 -19.84
N LEU A 28 -8.73 -8.75 -19.33
CA LEU A 28 -7.99 -9.78 -18.57
C LEU A 28 -8.70 -10.19 -17.28
N LEU A 29 -9.57 -9.32 -16.77
CA LEU A 29 -10.35 -9.54 -15.55
C LEU A 29 -11.83 -9.30 -15.86
N HIS A 30 -12.67 -10.31 -15.63
CA HIS A 30 -14.11 -10.14 -15.65
C HIS A 30 -14.54 -9.37 -14.41
N VAL A 31 -14.74 -8.07 -14.58
CA VAL A 31 -15.24 -7.19 -13.54
C VAL A 31 -16.72 -6.92 -13.80
N PRO A 32 -17.64 -7.30 -12.90
CA PRO A 32 -19.07 -7.12 -13.14
C PRO A 32 -19.40 -5.63 -13.25
N GLU A 33 -19.86 -5.21 -14.43
CA GLU A 33 -20.38 -3.87 -14.66
C GLU A 33 -21.69 -3.68 -13.91
N VAL A 34 -21.83 -2.52 -13.27
CA VAL A 34 -22.99 -2.17 -12.46
C VAL A 34 -23.54 -0.85 -12.97
N GLU A 35 -24.82 -0.85 -13.34
CA GLU A 35 -25.53 0.37 -13.71
C GLU A 35 -25.90 1.18 -12.47
N PRO A 36 -25.86 2.52 -12.52
CA PRO A 36 -26.25 3.34 -11.38
C PRO A 36 -27.70 3.08 -10.97
N TRP A 37 -28.01 3.34 -9.71
CA TRP A 37 -29.38 3.41 -9.23
C TRP A 37 -30.16 4.51 -10.00
N PRO A 38 -31.42 4.28 -10.38
CA PRO A 38 -32.18 5.21 -11.22
C PRO A 38 -32.51 6.53 -10.51
N GLU A 39 -32.72 6.49 -9.20
CA GLU A 39 -33.14 7.63 -8.39
C GLU A 39 -31.96 8.22 -7.59
N ARG A 40 -32.11 9.47 -7.14
CA ARG A 40 -31.13 10.08 -6.21
C ARG A 40 -31.08 9.26 -4.92
N VAL A 41 -29.87 9.11 -4.39
CA VAL A 41 -29.63 8.31 -3.18
C VAL A 41 -29.30 9.23 -2.02
N GLN A 42 -30.01 9.10 -0.90
CA GLN A 42 -29.63 9.77 0.34
C GLN A 42 -28.42 9.07 0.95
N GLY A 43 -27.33 9.81 1.16
CA GLY A 43 -26.05 9.23 1.59
C GLY A 43 -26.09 8.60 2.98
N SER A 44 -26.80 9.22 3.93
CA SER A 44 -26.95 8.68 5.28
C SER A 44 -27.60 7.30 5.31
N GLU A 45 -28.71 7.13 4.57
CA GLU A 45 -29.40 5.84 4.47
C GLU A 45 -28.58 4.79 3.72
N LEU A 46 -27.83 5.21 2.69
CA LEU A 46 -26.93 4.31 1.97
C LEU A 46 -25.87 3.73 2.90
N LEU A 47 -25.20 4.60 3.66
CA LEU A 47 -24.15 4.17 4.58
C LEU A 47 -24.72 3.33 5.73
N GLU A 48 -25.93 3.65 6.23
CA GLU A 48 -26.65 2.81 7.21
C GLU A 48 -26.98 1.42 6.65
N GLY A 49 -27.38 1.33 5.38
CA GLY A 49 -27.61 0.05 4.71
C GLY A 49 -26.33 -0.80 4.59
N ILE A 50 -25.20 -0.17 4.24
CA ILE A 50 -23.90 -0.85 4.17
C ILE A 50 -23.45 -1.31 5.57
N GLU A 51 -23.54 -0.43 6.56
CA GLU A 51 -23.20 -0.71 7.95
C GLU A 51 -24.08 -1.82 8.55
N GLY A 52 -25.37 -1.81 8.27
CA GLY A 52 -26.30 -2.89 8.65
C GLY A 52 -25.90 -4.25 8.07
N VAL A 53 -25.49 -4.30 6.80
CA VAL A 53 -24.97 -5.55 6.19
C VAL A 53 -23.70 -6.02 6.89
N LEU A 54 -22.76 -5.12 7.19
CA LEU A 54 -21.52 -5.46 7.88
C LEU A 54 -21.80 -6.07 9.25
N ARG A 55 -22.65 -5.42 10.06
CA ARG A 55 -23.01 -5.90 11.41
C ARG A 55 -23.79 -7.22 11.38
N ARG A 56 -24.60 -7.43 10.34
CA ARG A 56 -25.38 -8.66 10.17
C ARG A 56 -24.50 -9.90 10.04
N PHE A 57 -23.37 -9.79 9.31
CA PHE A 57 -22.54 -10.95 8.97
C PHE A 57 -21.22 -11.03 9.76
N VAL A 58 -20.76 -9.93 10.34
CA VAL A 58 -19.43 -9.85 10.97
C VAL A 58 -19.52 -9.09 12.29
N VAL A 59 -18.98 -9.70 13.36
CA VAL A 59 -18.69 -8.96 14.61
C VAL A 59 -17.47 -8.10 14.34
N LEU A 60 -17.67 -6.78 14.39
CA LEU A 60 -16.63 -5.79 14.19
C LEU A 60 -16.40 -5.02 15.51
N PRO A 61 -15.15 -4.59 15.78
CA PRO A 61 -14.86 -3.68 16.89
C PRO A 61 -15.69 -2.40 16.83
N LYS A 62 -15.79 -1.69 17.95
CA LYS A 62 -16.40 -0.36 18.00
C LYS A 62 -15.79 0.55 16.92
N HIS A 63 -16.63 1.36 16.27
CA HIS A 63 -16.27 2.29 15.18
C HIS A 63 -15.78 1.65 13.86
N ALA A 64 -15.51 0.34 13.83
CA ALA A 64 -15.08 -0.34 12.61
C ALA A 64 -16.19 -0.45 11.53
N PRO A 65 -17.47 -0.74 11.85
CA PRO A 65 -18.54 -0.78 10.85
C PRO A 65 -18.67 0.53 10.07
N GLU A 66 -18.59 1.66 10.77
CA GLU A 66 -18.72 3.00 10.21
C GLU A 66 -17.53 3.31 9.29
N ALA A 67 -16.31 3.02 9.76
CA ALA A 67 -15.09 3.16 8.97
C ALA A 67 -15.11 2.31 7.69
N VAL A 68 -15.53 1.05 7.81
CA VAL A 68 -15.60 0.11 6.69
C VAL A 68 -16.70 0.51 5.71
N ALA A 69 -17.85 1.01 6.18
CA ALA A 69 -18.93 1.49 5.32
C ALA A 69 -18.48 2.70 4.48
N LEU A 70 -17.80 3.68 5.10
CA LEU A 70 -17.20 4.81 4.40
C LEU A 70 -16.12 4.36 3.42
N TRP A 71 -15.28 3.40 3.81
CA TRP A 71 -14.26 2.84 2.93
C TRP A 71 -14.87 2.13 1.71
N VAL A 72 -15.98 1.39 1.88
CA VAL A 72 -16.74 0.79 0.77
C VAL A 72 -17.20 1.88 -0.20
N LEU A 73 -17.81 2.96 0.29
CA LEU A 73 -18.23 4.07 -0.57
C LEU A 73 -17.03 4.76 -1.25
N HIS A 74 -15.92 4.92 -0.53
CA HIS A 74 -14.67 5.44 -1.08
C HIS A 74 -14.18 4.64 -2.28
N THR A 75 -14.38 3.31 -2.33
CA THR A 75 -13.96 2.50 -3.50
C THR A 75 -14.62 2.93 -4.82
N TYR A 76 -15.78 3.59 -4.77
CA TYR A 76 -16.46 4.12 -5.95
C TYR A 76 -15.93 5.50 -6.35
N GLY A 77 -15.51 6.31 -5.38
CA GLY A 77 -15.11 7.72 -5.55
C GLY A 77 -13.61 8.01 -5.42
N PHE A 78 -12.76 7.01 -5.15
CA PHE A 78 -11.33 7.23 -4.83
C PHE A 78 -10.58 8.04 -5.90
N HIS A 79 -11.02 7.95 -7.15
CA HIS A 79 -10.40 8.62 -8.29
C HIS A 79 -10.61 10.14 -8.31
N LEU A 80 -11.54 10.63 -7.49
CA LEU A 80 -11.87 12.05 -7.31
C LEU A 80 -10.99 12.71 -6.23
N ARG A 81 -10.23 11.92 -5.46
CA ARG A 81 -9.36 12.37 -4.36
C ARG A 81 -7.89 12.12 -4.69
N GLU A 82 -6.98 12.74 -3.94
CA GLU A 82 -5.53 12.56 -4.12
C GLU A 82 -4.99 11.34 -3.35
N VAL A 83 -5.65 10.97 -2.26
CA VAL A 83 -5.30 9.84 -1.40
C VAL A 83 -6.32 8.71 -1.60
N SER A 84 -5.84 7.48 -1.71
CA SER A 84 -6.69 6.29 -1.61
C SER A 84 -6.43 5.59 -0.28
N ALA A 85 -7.45 5.54 0.56
CA ALA A 85 -7.37 4.87 1.86
C ALA A 85 -7.26 3.36 1.67
N TYR A 86 -6.33 2.72 2.37
CA TYR A 86 -6.25 1.26 2.44
C TYR A 86 -6.97 0.75 3.69
N LEU A 87 -7.47 -0.48 3.62
CA LEU A 87 -8.06 -1.17 4.75
C LEU A 87 -7.14 -2.32 5.18
N GLY A 88 -6.66 -2.29 6.42
CA GLY A 88 -5.87 -3.37 7.01
C GLY A 88 -6.74 -4.20 7.94
N ILE A 89 -6.82 -5.52 7.74
CA ILE A 89 -7.57 -6.42 8.61
C ILE A 89 -6.57 -7.31 9.35
N GLU A 90 -6.40 -7.06 10.64
CA GLU A 90 -5.50 -7.81 11.51
C GLU A 90 -6.28 -8.75 12.43
N SER A 91 -5.66 -9.84 12.85
CA SER A 91 -6.24 -10.69 13.91
C SER A 91 -5.16 -11.45 14.66
N PRO A 92 -5.30 -11.64 15.98
CA PRO A 92 -4.33 -12.40 16.77
C PRO A 92 -4.35 -13.90 16.44
N GLU A 93 -5.50 -14.46 16.04
CA GLU A 93 -5.66 -15.89 15.82
C GLU A 93 -6.50 -16.23 14.57
N LYS A 94 -6.50 -17.50 14.21
CA LYS A 94 -7.44 -18.04 13.21
C LYS A 94 -8.88 -17.95 13.72
N ARG A 95 -9.82 -17.85 12.77
CA ARG A 95 -11.28 -17.86 12.97
C ARG A 95 -11.85 -16.61 13.68
N CYS A 96 -11.24 -15.44 13.46
CA CYS A 96 -11.77 -14.14 13.90
C CYS A 96 -12.64 -13.45 12.83
N GLY A 97 -13.19 -14.17 11.84
CA GLY A 97 -14.08 -13.59 10.83
C GLY A 97 -13.44 -12.80 9.68
N LYS A 98 -12.09 -12.76 9.56
CA LYS A 98 -11.39 -12.05 8.46
C LYS A 98 -11.91 -12.44 7.07
N THR A 99 -11.91 -13.73 6.75
CA THR A 99 -12.38 -14.23 5.44
C THR A 99 -13.85 -13.90 5.21
N THR A 100 -14.69 -13.96 6.25
CA THR A 100 -16.10 -13.54 6.16
C THR A 100 -16.21 -12.06 5.80
N LEU A 101 -15.42 -11.19 6.45
CA LEU A 101 -15.39 -9.77 6.13
C LEU A 101 -14.93 -9.52 4.69
N LEU A 102 -13.87 -10.20 4.23
CA LEU A 102 -13.44 -10.10 2.84
C LEU A 102 -14.52 -10.55 1.85
N SER A 103 -15.28 -11.61 2.17
CA SER A 103 -16.40 -12.08 1.35
C SER A 103 -17.59 -11.12 1.35
N VAL A 104 -17.88 -10.44 2.46
CA VAL A 104 -18.89 -9.37 2.49
C VAL A 104 -18.41 -8.18 1.64
N LEU A 105 -17.14 -7.78 1.79
CA LEU A 105 -16.56 -6.68 1.02
C LEU A 105 -16.54 -6.98 -0.47
N SER A 106 -16.27 -8.21 -0.91
CA SER A 106 -16.30 -8.56 -2.35
C SER A 106 -17.68 -8.34 -2.98
N GLU A 107 -18.75 -8.39 -2.20
CA GLU A 107 -20.11 -8.12 -2.66
C GLU A 107 -20.50 -6.63 -2.61
N LEU A 108 -19.70 -5.77 -1.97
CA LEU A 108 -20.04 -4.37 -1.73
C LEU A 108 -19.14 -3.38 -2.47
N VAL A 109 -17.85 -3.68 -2.63
CA VAL A 109 -16.88 -2.74 -3.20
C VAL A 109 -17.01 -2.58 -4.71
N SER A 110 -16.48 -1.47 -5.22
CA SER A 110 -16.36 -1.22 -6.64
C SER A 110 -15.33 -2.17 -7.26
N ARG A 111 -15.72 -2.89 -8.32
CA ARG A 111 -14.81 -3.68 -9.17
C ARG A 111 -13.89 -4.63 -8.37
N PRO A 112 -14.44 -5.56 -7.58
CA PRO A 112 -13.66 -6.42 -6.69
C PRO A 112 -12.72 -7.35 -7.48
N VAL A 113 -11.47 -7.44 -7.07
CA VAL A 113 -10.50 -8.43 -7.58
C VAL A 113 -9.81 -9.09 -6.39
N VAL A 114 -10.09 -10.38 -6.19
CA VAL A 114 -9.48 -11.18 -5.13
C VAL A 114 -8.14 -11.73 -5.61
N ALA A 115 -7.07 -11.39 -4.90
CA ALA A 115 -5.70 -11.72 -5.25
C ALA A 115 -5.03 -12.52 -4.13
N ALA A 116 -5.19 -13.85 -4.17
CA ALA A 116 -4.53 -14.74 -3.21
C ALA A 116 -3.01 -14.92 -3.50
N ASN A 117 -2.58 -14.78 -4.78
CA ASN A 117 -1.18 -14.96 -5.16
C ASN A 117 -0.83 -14.27 -6.50
N ILE A 118 -1.13 -12.98 -6.64
CA ILE A 118 -0.88 -12.23 -7.88
C ILE A 118 0.60 -11.85 -8.01
N SER A 119 1.19 -12.06 -9.20
CA SER A 119 2.55 -11.58 -9.47
C SER A 119 2.56 -10.05 -9.65
N ALA A 120 3.68 -9.39 -9.34
CA ALA A 120 3.81 -7.94 -9.53
C ALA A 120 3.45 -7.47 -10.96
N PRO A 121 3.89 -8.14 -12.05
CA PRO A 121 3.49 -7.76 -13.41
C PRO A 121 1.99 -7.90 -13.69
N ALA A 122 1.36 -8.96 -13.17
CA ALA A 122 -0.08 -9.16 -13.34
C ALA A 122 -0.88 -8.10 -12.56
N LEU A 123 -0.39 -7.74 -11.36
CA LEU A 123 -0.98 -6.69 -10.53
C LEU A 123 -0.99 -5.32 -11.23
N PHE A 124 0.13 -4.93 -11.86
CA PHE A 124 0.18 -3.67 -12.60
C PHE A 124 -0.83 -3.61 -13.75
N ARG A 125 -0.92 -4.69 -14.53
CA ARG A 125 -1.88 -4.76 -15.64
C ARG A 125 -3.33 -4.69 -15.15
N ALA A 126 -3.64 -5.41 -14.08
CA ALA A 126 -4.95 -5.37 -13.46
C ALA A 126 -5.34 -3.94 -13.02
N ILE A 127 -4.40 -3.22 -12.40
CA ILE A 127 -4.64 -1.84 -11.95
C ILE A 127 -4.84 -0.89 -13.12
N GLU A 128 -4.01 -0.97 -14.15
CA GLU A 128 -4.11 -0.08 -15.32
C GLU A 128 -5.38 -0.31 -16.12
N GLU A 129 -5.78 -1.57 -16.30
CA GLU A 129 -6.91 -1.95 -17.14
C GLU A 129 -8.25 -1.75 -16.43
N ALA A 130 -8.37 -2.25 -15.19
CA ALA A 130 -9.66 -2.35 -14.52
C ALA A 130 -9.90 -1.29 -13.43
N ARG A 131 -8.83 -0.67 -12.90
CA ARG A 131 -8.87 0.13 -11.66
C ARG A 131 -9.68 -0.56 -10.55
N PRO A 132 -9.30 -1.79 -10.17
CA PRO A 132 -10.11 -2.62 -9.29
C PRO A 132 -9.95 -2.21 -7.82
N THR A 133 -10.88 -2.65 -6.97
CA THR A 133 -10.60 -2.77 -5.53
C THR A 133 -9.90 -4.10 -5.29
N LEU A 134 -8.65 -4.05 -4.84
CA LEU A 134 -7.86 -5.25 -4.59
C LEU A 134 -8.18 -5.84 -3.22
N ILE A 135 -8.47 -7.13 -3.19
CA ILE A 135 -8.75 -7.89 -1.97
C ILE A 135 -7.64 -8.93 -1.80
N ILE A 136 -6.78 -8.73 -0.82
CA ILE A 136 -5.63 -9.59 -0.55
C ILE A 136 -5.89 -10.35 0.75
N ASP A 137 -6.11 -11.66 0.65
CA ASP A 137 -6.11 -12.56 1.80
C ASP A 137 -4.69 -13.09 2.05
N GLU A 138 -4.39 -13.50 3.28
CA GLU A 138 -3.06 -14.00 3.69
C GLU A 138 -1.89 -13.07 3.31
N ALA A 139 -2.07 -11.76 3.51
CA ALA A 139 -1.07 -10.74 3.20
C ALA A 139 0.25 -10.97 3.93
N ASP A 140 0.23 -11.56 5.14
CA ASP A 140 1.44 -11.95 5.87
C ASP A 140 2.28 -12.96 5.11
N THR A 141 1.65 -13.97 4.48
CA THR A 141 2.32 -14.96 3.63
C THR A 141 2.81 -14.31 2.34
N LEU A 142 1.94 -13.55 1.66
CA LEU A 142 2.25 -12.94 0.36
C LEU A 142 3.41 -11.95 0.42
N LEU A 143 3.51 -11.19 1.53
CA LEU A 143 4.53 -10.18 1.71
C LEU A 143 5.83 -10.74 2.29
N HIS A 144 5.86 -11.97 2.79
CA HIS A 144 7.07 -12.55 3.36
C HIS A 144 8.13 -12.77 2.27
N GLY A 145 9.30 -12.13 2.42
CA GLY A 145 10.39 -12.22 1.45
C GLY A 145 10.17 -11.51 0.10
N ASN A 146 9.03 -10.83 -0.10
CA ASN A 146 8.69 -10.16 -1.36
C ASN A 146 8.80 -8.64 -1.24
N GLU A 147 10.03 -8.12 -1.28
CA GLU A 147 10.32 -6.68 -1.16
C GLU A 147 9.72 -5.87 -2.32
N GLU A 148 9.68 -6.44 -3.53
CA GLU A 148 9.10 -5.80 -4.70
C GLU A 148 7.61 -5.50 -4.49
N LEU A 149 6.84 -6.51 -4.06
CA LEU A 149 5.42 -6.34 -3.83
C LEU A 149 5.12 -5.36 -2.68
N ARG A 150 5.91 -5.41 -1.59
CA ARG A 150 5.81 -4.37 -0.54
C ARG A 150 6.06 -2.98 -1.08
N GLY A 151 7.08 -2.81 -1.92
CA GLY A 151 7.38 -1.52 -2.56
C GLY A 151 6.20 -0.99 -3.39
N ILE A 152 5.56 -1.87 -4.17
CA ILE A 152 4.38 -1.54 -4.98
C ILE A 152 3.20 -1.10 -4.11
N LEU A 153 2.89 -1.86 -3.06
CA LEU A 153 1.78 -1.55 -2.16
C LEU A 153 2.03 -0.24 -1.41
N ASN A 154 3.26 0.01 -0.96
CA ASN A 154 3.66 1.26 -0.30
C ASN A 154 3.60 2.49 -1.22
N ALA A 155 3.87 2.34 -2.52
CA ALA A 155 3.86 3.45 -3.47
C ALA A 155 2.44 3.92 -3.84
N GLY A 156 1.46 3.02 -3.82
CA GLY A 156 0.10 3.23 -4.37
C GLY A 156 -0.83 4.17 -3.58
N TYR A 157 -0.33 4.82 -2.53
CA TYR A 157 -1.12 5.57 -1.55
C TYR A 157 -1.57 6.96 -2.06
N THR A 158 -0.62 7.76 -2.58
CA THR A 158 -0.89 9.10 -3.13
C THR A 158 -0.83 9.07 -4.64
N ARG A 159 -1.83 9.64 -5.32
CA ARG A 159 -1.96 9.63 -6.79
C ARG A 159 -0.69 10.07 -7.52
N LYS A 160 -0.02 11.11 -7.02
CA LYS A 160 1.21 11.68 -7.63
C LYS A 160 2.41 10.74 -7.60
N THR A 161 2.49 9.85 -6.60
CA THR A 161 3.64 8.94 -6.39
C THR A 161 3.32 7.48 -6.66
N ALA A 162 2.06 7.17 -6.97
CA ALA A 162 1.54 5.82 -7.18
C ALA A 162 1.91 5.23 -8.55
N TYR A 163 3.21 5.25 -8.89
CA TYR A 163 3.72 4.54 -10.05
C TYR A 163 5.08 3.89 -9.75
N VAL A 164 5.35 2.79 -10.44
CA VAL A 164 6.67 2.15 -10.44
C VAL A 164 7.23 2.20 -11.86
N VAL A 165 8.52 2.52 -11.97
CA VAL A 165 9.23 2.49 -13.25
C VAL A 165 9.84 1.10 -13.43
N ARG A 166 9.54 0.46 -14.56
CA ARG A 166 10.08 -0.85 -14.93
C ARG A 166 10.61 -0.81 -16.37
N VAL A 167 11.55 -1.70 -16.67
CA VAL A 167 12.02 -1.92 -18.04
C VAL A 167 11.04 -2.86 -18.72
N GLY A 168 10.34 -2.38 -19.73
CA GLY A 168 9.49 -3.17 -20.61
C GLY A 168 10.23 -3.59 -21.88
N SER A 169 9.92 -4.77 -22.38
CA SER A 169 10.31 -5.23 -23.71
C SER A 169 9.18 -5.00 -24.71
N GLN A 170 9.46 -4.27 -25.80
CA GLN A 170 8.56 -4.22 -26.95
C GLN A 170 9.26 -4.79 -28.18
N SER A 171 8.57 -5.71 -28.87
CA SER A 171 8.95 -6.11 -30.23
C SER A 171 8.77 -4.91 -31.16
N LYS A 172 9.76 -4.60 -31.99
CA LYS A 172 9.60 -3.59 -33.05
C LYS A 172 8.42 -4.00 -33.93
N VAL A 173 7.30 -3.29 -33.82
CA VAL A 173 6.23 -3.38 -34.81
C VAL A 173 6.80 -2.80 -36.10
N GLN A 174 6.93 -3.62 -37.15
CA GLN A 174 7.24 -3.13 -38.48
C GLN A 174 6.12 -2.18 -38.90
N SER A 175 6.40 -0.88 -38.94
CA SER A 175 5.49 0.08 -39.58
C SER A 175 5.32 -0.30 -41.06
N PRO A 176 4.10 -0.32 -41.61
CA PRO A 176 3.92 -0.49 -43.04
C PRO A 176 4.66 0.64 -43.75
N ARG A 177 5.50 0.31 -44.73
CA ARG A 177 6.12 1.30 -45.62
C ARG A 177 5.00 2.09 -46.30
N SER A 178 4.71 3.30 -45.83
CA SER A 178 4.02 4.29 -46.63
C SER A 178 5.03 4.87 -47.61
N GLU A 179 4.88 4.54 -48.89
CA GLU A 179 5.55 5.24 -49.98
C GLU A 179 5.07 6.70 -50.00
N VAL A 180 5.75 7.57 -49.26
CA VAL A 180 5.62 9.00 -49.46
C VAL A 180 6.50 9.38 -50.65
N ARG A 181 5.91 9.39 -51.84
CA ARG A 181 6.48 10.08 -53.01
C ARG A 181 6.61 11.56 -52.67
N SER A 182 7.85 12.01 -52.46
CA SER A 182 8.16 13.43 -52.29
C SER A 182 8.05 14.16 -53.63
N PRO A 183 7.31 15.27 -53.74
CA PRO A 183 7.41 16.15 -54.90
C PRO A 183 8.77 16.87 -54.88
N LYS A 184 9.50 16.76 -55.99
CA LYS A 184 10.69 17.56 -56.26
C LYS A 184 10.33 19.04 -56.18
N SER A 185 10.96 19.78 -55.28
CA SER A 185 11.10 21.23 -55.45
C SER A 185 12.57 21.59 -55.46
N GLU A 186 12.97 22.13 -56.60
CA GLU A 186 14.27 22.70 -56.88
C GLU A 186 14.50 23.90 -55.97
N ILE A 187 15.59 23.89 -55.21
CA ILE A 187 16.20 25.13 -54.73
C ILE A 187 17.61 25.18 -55.32
N ARG A 188 17.75 26.01 -56.36
CA ARG A 188 19.01 26.41 -56.96
C ARG A 188 19.85 27.18 -55.95
N SER A 189 21.12 26.83 -55.95
CA SER A 189 22.24 27.40 -55.20
C SER A 189 22.35 28.93 -55.23
N SER A 190 22.87 29.50 -54.15
CA SER A 190 23.92 30.53 -54.27
C SER A 190 25.05 30.25 -53.29
N LYS A 191 26.27 30.22 -53.84
CA LYS A 191 27.54 29.94 -53.17
C LYS A 191 27.97 31.16 -52.34
N LEU A 192 28.57 30.93 -51.17
CA LEU A 192 29.72 31.74 -50.76
C LEU A 192 30.80 30.82 -50.15
N LYS A 193 32.02 31.08 -50.58
CA LYS A 193 33.21 30.23 -50.56
C LYS A 193 34.20 30.85 -49.60
N VAL A 194 34.71 30.10 -48.62
CA VAL A 194 35.96 30.46 -47.94
C VAL A 194 36.87 29.23 -47.87
N ARG A 195 38.05 29.39 -48.47
CA ARG A 195 39.24 28.50 -48.49
C ARG A 195 39.90 28.54 -47.10
N GLY A 196 40.63 27.56 -46.57
CA GLY A 196 41.14 26.29 -47.08
C GLY A 196 42.19 25.72 -46.10
N GLY A 197 42.70 24.52 -46.44
CA GLY A 197 43.80 23.80 -45.77
C GLY A 197 43.29 22.68 -44.87
N GLY A 198 43.60 21.39 -45.02
CA GLY A 198 44.57 20.65 -45.83
C GLY A 198 45.03 19.43 -45.00
N MET A 199 45.23 18.27 -45.66
CA MET A 199 45.65 16.93 -45.16
C MET A 199 44.51 15.95 -44.84
N GLU A 200 44.54 14.69 -45.25
CA GLU A 200 45.18 13.97 -46.36
C GLU A 200 44.45 12.62 -46.41
N GLU A 201 44.21 12.14 -47.62
CA GLU A 201 43.47 10.91 -47.92
C GLU A 201 44.21 9.65 -47.44
N MET A 202 43.45 8.64 -47.02
CA MET A 202 43.84 7.25 -47.27
C MET A 202 42.60 6.44 -47.68
N GLU A 203 42.41 6.34 -48.99
CA GLU A 203 41.49 5.42 -49.64
C GLU A 203 42.03 3.99 -49.51
N GLY A 204 41.21 3.09 -48.96
CA GLY A 204 41.29 1.65 -49.22
C GLY A 204 40.05 1.23 -49.99
N ARG A 205 40.17 1.05 -51.30
CA ARG A 205 39.16 0.38 -52.14
C ARG A 205 39.20 -1.12 -51.87
N VAL A 206 38.05 -1.73 -51.56
CA VAL A 206 37.74 -3.09 -52.00
C VAL A 206 36.28 -3.13 -52.48
N ASP A 207 36.17 -3.57 -53.72
CA ASP A 207 34.96 -3.88 -54.48
C ASP A 207 33.98 -4.83 -53.77
N GLY A 208 32.74 -4.79 -54.25
CA GLY A 208 32.04 -6.04 -54.51
C GLY A 208 30.89 -6.35 -53.58
N ASP A 209 29.75 -5.77 -53.93
CA ASP A 209 28.42 -6.34 -53.83
C ASP A 209 28.38 -7.84 -53.48
N ARG A 210 27.96 -8.14 -52.26
CA ARG A 210 27.24 -9.38 -51.96
C ARG A 210 26.29 -9.13 -50.80
N ARG A 211 25.04 -8.83 -51.16
CA ARG A 211 23.90 -8.92 -50.25
C ARG A 211 23.83 -10.33 -49.69
N SER A 212 24.26 -10.49 -48.45
CA SER A 212 23.87 -11.61 -47.60
C SER A 212 22.63 -11.14 -46.84
N GLU A 213 21.45 -11.55 -47.32
CA GLU A 213 20.23 -11.56 -46.52
C GLU A 213 20.49 -12.46 -45.31
N GLY A 214 20.89 -11.83 -44.20
CA GLY A 214 21.05 -12.45 -42.90
C GLY A 214 19.84 -12.07 -42.05
N ASP A 215 19.11 -13.10 -41.64
CA ASP A 215 17.87 -13.07 -40.89
C ASP A 215 17.83 -11.99 -39.80
N GLY A 216 16.74 -11.22 -39.82
CA GLY A 216 16.45 -10.17 -38.85
C GLY A 216 16.33 -10.75 -37.44
N VAL A 217 17.42 -10.70 -36.68
CA VAL A 217 17.35 -10.81 -35.22
C VAL A 217 16.59 -9.57 -34.73
N GLY A 218 15.31 -9.77 -34.44
CA GLY A 218 14.44 -8.74 -33.87
C GLY A 218 15.07 -8.15 -32.62
N GLY A 219 15.67 -6.97 -32.76
CA GLY A 219 16.28 -6.25 -31.64
C GLY A 219 15.20 -5.86 -30.64
N TRP A 220 15.24 -6.49 -29.46
CA TRP A 220 14.43 -6.12 -28.31
C TRP A 220 14.85 -4.72 -27.87
N CYS A 221 13.93 -3.76 -27.90
CA CYS A 221 14.18 -2.43 -27.36
C CYS A 221 13.64 -2.40 -25.92
N SER A 222 14.55 -2.21 -24.96
CA SER A 222 14.20 -1.94 -23.57
C SER A 222 13.73 -0.50 -23.44
N ARG A 223 12.46 -0.30 -23.05
CA ARG A 223 11.90 1.02 -22.78
C ARG A 223 11.47 1.13 -21.32
N LEU A 224 11.69 2.27 -20.70
CA LEU A 224 11.13 2.57 -19.38
C LEU A 224 9.62 2.78 -19.50
N VAL A 225 8.85 2.01 -18.73
CA VAL A 225 7.39 2.09 -18.63
C VAL A 225 7.02 2.42 -17.20
N ARG A 226 6.06 3.34 -17.01
CA ARG A 226 5.47 3.66 -15.71
C ARG A 226 4.20 2.83 -15.55
N PHE A 227 4.11 2.10 -14.45
CA PHE A 227 2.92 1.31 -14.10
C PHE A 227 2.21 1.93 -12.92
N SER A 228 0.90 2.19 -13.03
CA SER A 228 0.09 2.70 -11.92
C SER A 228 -0.06 1.67 -10.80
N CYS A 229 0.05 2.13 -9.56
CA CYS A 229 -0.22 1.35 -8.34
C CYS A 229 -1.46 1.87 -7.59
N TRP A 230 -2.13 2.87 -8.14
CA TRP A 230 -3.19 3.61 -7.47
C TRP A 230 -4.53 2.90 -7.58
N CYS A 231 -4.99 2.37 -6.46
CA CYS A 231 -6.31 1.77 -6.30
C CYS A 231 -6.61 1.53 -4.82
N PRO A 232 -7.88 1.41 -4.42
CA PRO A 232 -8.26 0.95 -3.09
C PRO A 232 -7.81 -0.50 -2.88
N LYS A 233 -7.34 -0.80 -1.66
CA LYS A 233 -6.83 -2.13 -1.30
C LYS A 233 -7.28 -2.51 0.10
N VAL A 234 -7.73 -3.75 0.26
CA VAL A 234 -7.90 -4.39 1.56
C VAL A 234 -6.92 -5.54 1.69
N MET A 235 -6.24 -5.62 2.85
CA MET A 235 -5.23 -6.64 3.14
C MET A 235 -5.56 -7.31 4.47
N ALA A 236 -5.81 -8.61 4.45
CA ALA A 236 -6.00 -9.41 5.67
C ALA A 236 -4.71 -10.15 6.02
N ALA A 237 -4.26 -10.01 7.27
CA ALA A 237 -3.09 -10.71 7.79
C ALA A 237 -3.41 -11.45 9.09
N MET A 238 -2.76 -12.59 9.31
CA MET A 238 -2.63 -13.15 10.65
C MET A 238 -1.51 -12.44 11.40
N GLY A 239 -1.78 -12.05 12.64
CA GLY A 239 -0.90 -11.14 13.37
C GLY A 239 -1.06 -9.71 12.87
N ARG A 240 0.06 -9.08 12.50
CA ARG A 240 0.12 -7.67 12.11
C ARG A 240 0.64 -7.48 10.71
N LEU A 241 0.14 -6.44 10.06
CA LEU A 241 0.75 -5.94 8.83
C LEU A 241 2.13 -5.34 9.13
N PRO A 242 3.07 -5.38 8.16
CA PRO A 242 4.31 -4.63 8.28
C PRO A 242 4.03 -3.15 8.57
N GLU A 243 4.77 -2.54 9.49
CA GLU A 243 4.54 -1.17 9.96
C GLU A 243 4.43 -0.16 8.81
N THR A 244 5.29 -0.29 7.79
CA THR A 244 5.23 0.56 6.59
C THR A 244 3.88 0.50 5.86
N LEU A 245 3.19 -0.65 5.84
CA LEU A 245 1.88 -0.77 5.22
C LEU A 245 0.76 -0.38 6.20
N ALA A 246 0.87 -0.80 7.46
CA ALA A 246 -0.11 -0.49 8.51
C ALA A 246 -0.32 1.02 8.66
N ASP A 247 0.77 1.79 8.59
CA ASP A 247 0.77 3.25 8.66
C ASP A 247 0.04 3.93 7.48
N ARG A 248 -0.29 3.18 6.41
CA ARG A 248 -1.08 3.66 5.25
C ARG A 248 -2.51 3.11 5.25
N CYS A 249 -2.89 2.38 6.30
CA CYS A 249 -4.16 1.68 6.40
C CYS A 249 -5.01 2.23 7.54
N ILE A 250 -6.32 2.18 7.35
CA ILE A 250 -7.27 2.11 8.45
C ILE A 250 -7.23 0.66 8.95
N VAL A 251 -6.65 0.44 10.13
CA VAL A 251 -6.44 -0.91 10.66
C VAL A 251 -7.61 -1.35 11.52
N ILE A 252 -8.33 -2.37 11.07
CA ILE A 252 -9.40 -3.04 11.80
C ILE A 252 -8.86 -4.31 12.44
N ARG A 253 -8.86 -4.33 13.77
CA ARG A 253 -8.40 -5.49 14.54
C ARG A 253 -9.54 -6.41 14.90
N MET A 254 -9.64 -7.50 14.17
CA MET A 254 -10.68 -8.51 14.36
C MET A 254 -10.46 -9.29 15.66
N GLN A 255 -11.57 -9.55 16.35
CA GLN A 255 -11.61 -10.35 17.57
C GLN A 255 -12.41 -11.63 17.35
N ARG A 256 -12.22 -12.64 18.21
CA ARG A 256 -13.12 -13.79 18.19
C ARG A 256 -14.47 -13.33 18.72
N ARG A 257 -15.54 -13.70 18.01
CA ARG A 257 -16.89 -13.52 18.51
C ARG A 257 -17.09 -14.27 19.83
N THR A 258 -17.84 -13.67 20.73
CA THR A 258 -18.30 -14.31 21.97
C THR A 258 -19.47 -15.26 21.68
N ALA A 259 -19.94 -15.98 22.69
CA ALA A 259 -21.12 -16.83 22.58
C ALA A 259 -22.43 -16.04 22.51
N GLU A 260 -22.42 -14.79 23.00
CA GLU A 260 -23.58 -13.90 23.05
C GLU A 260 -23.75 -13.10 21.75
N GLU A 261 -22.65 -12.86 21.04
CA GLU A 261 -22.67 -12.17 19.75
C GLU A 261 -23.24 -13.06 18.65
N GLN A 262 -24.34 -12.59 18.07
CA GLN A 262 -24.99 -13.27 16.95
C GLN A 262 -24.57 -12.62 15.63
N CYS A 263 -24.11 -13.44 14.70
CA CYS A 263 -23.96 -13.07 13.29
C CYS A 263 -24.60 -14.14 12.42
N GLU A 264 -25.26 -13.67 11.36
CA GLU A 264 -25.77 -14.55 10.33
C GLU A 264 -24.63 -15.18 9.55
N ARG A 265 -24.85 -16.39 9.05
CA ARG A 265 -23.90 -17.00 8.12
C ARG A 265 -24.09 -16.35 6.76
N LEU A 266 -23.00 -15.83 6.20
CA LEU A 266 -22.99 -15.33 4.83
C LEU A 266 -23.35 -16.47 3.86
N ARG A 267 -24.58 -16.45 3.36
CA ARG A 267 -25.12 -17.38 2.37
C ARG A 267 -25.98 -16.57 1.41
N ASN A 268 -25.64 -16.62 0.13
CA ASN A 268 -26.43 -16.01 -0.95
C ASN A 268 -26.71 -14.50 -0.73
N PHE A 269 -25.76 -13.77 -0.15
CA PHE A 269 -25.87 -12.32 -0.08
C PHE A 269 -25.45 -11.73 -1.42
N GLU A 270 -26.30 -10.91 -2.01
CA GLU A 270 -26.00 -10.15 -3.21
C GLU A 270 -26.03 -8.66 -2.88
N GLY A 271 -24.88 -8.00 -2.96
CA GLY A 271 -24.76 -6.57 -2.67
C GLY A 271 -25.18 -5.66 -3.84
N THR A 272 -25.73 -6.22 -4.93
CA THR A 272 -26.00 -5.52 -6.19
C THR A 272 -26.71 -4.19 -5.99
N GLU A 273 -27.79 -4.15 -5.20
CA GLU A 273 -28.53 -2.91 -4.93
C GLU A 273 -27.63 -1.82 -4.31
N LEU A 274 -26.91 -2.17 -3.24
CA LEU A 274 -25.99 -1.24 -2.56
C LEU A 274 -24.87 -0.78 -3.49
N ARG A 275 -24.33 -1.67 -4.34
CA ARG A 275 -23.32 -1.31 -5.36
C ARG A 275 -23.86 -0.27 -6.35
N ARG A 276 -25.09 -0.46 -6.83
CA ARG A 276 -25.76 0.49 -7.73
C ARG A 276 -26.00 1.84 -7.06
N ARG A 277 -26.40 1.84 -5.80
CA ARG A 277 -26.62 3.05 -5.00
C ARG A 277 -25.32 3.80 -4.70
N CYS A 278 -24.23 3.08 -4.38
CA CYS A 278 -22.90 3.69 -4.21
C CYS A 278 -22.43 4.39 -5.50
N LEU A 279 -22.56 3.70 -6.64
CA LEU A 279 -22.19 4.28 -7.93
C LEU A 279 -23.03 5.52 -8.23
N ARG A 280 -24.33 5.48 -7.94
CA ARG A 280 -25.22 6.62 -8.15
C ARG A 280 -24.84 7.81 -7.26
N PHE A 281 -24.65 7.58 -5.96
CA PHE A 281 -24.26 8.61 -5.01
C PHE A 281 -22.97 9.30 -5.45
N VAL A 282 -21.92 8.54 -5.78
CA VAL A 282 -20.64 9.12 -6.20
C VAL A 282 -20.76 9.91 -7.50
N ARG A 283 -21.57 9.45 -8.46
CA ARG A 283 -21.81 10.17 -9.71
C ARG A 283 -22.53 11.50 -9.47
N ASP A 284 -23.56 11.50 -8.63
CA ASP A 284 -24.36 12.69 -8.35
C ASP A 284 -23.57 13.77 -7.58
N HIS A 285 -22.59 13.35 -6.78
CA HIS A 285 -21.78 14.22 -5.93
C HIS A 285 -20.31 14.34 -6.38
N ALA A 286 -19.97 14.00 -7.62
CA ALA A 286 -18.58 13.86 -8.06
C ALA A 286 -17.74 15.14 -7.85
N ASP A 287 -18.30 16.30 -8.18
CA ASP A 287 -17.61 17.60 -8.04
C ASP A 287 -17.42 17.99 -6.56
N GLU A 288 -18.42 17.75 -5.72
CA GLU A 288 -18.36 17.98 -4.27
C GLU A 288 -17.34 17.02 -3.62
N ILE A 289 -17.36 15.75 -4.01
CA ILE A 289 -16.37 14.76 -3.59
C ILE A 289 -14.97 15.17 -4.07
N GLY A 290 -14.80 15.89 -5.18
CA GLY A 290 -13.46 16.34 -5.61
C GLY A 290 -12.92 17.56 -4.87
N SER A 291 -13.81 18.39 -4.32
CA SER A 291 -13.46 19.75 -3.87
C SER A 291 -13.68 20.01 -2.38
N LEU A 292 -14.50 19.21 -1.70
CA LEU A 292 -14.82 19.41 -0.29
C LEU A 292 -13.57 19.21 0.59
N GLY A 293 -13.23 20.20 1.40
CA GLY A 293 -12.20 20.07 2.44
C GLY A 293 -12.86 19.83 3.80
N PRO A 294 -12.94 18.57 4.29
CA PRO A 294 -13.61 18.26 5.54
C PRO A 294 -12.80 18.77 6.75
N GLN A 295 -13.48 19.01 7.86
CA GLN A 295 -12.80 19.30 9.13
C GLN A 295 -12.18 18.02 9.68
N ILE A 296 -10.85 18.01 9.81
CA ILE A 296 -10.06 16.90 10.34
C ILE A 296 -9.85 17.10 11.86
N PRO A 297 -10.05 16.08 12.70
CA PRO A 297 -9.72 16.18 14.12
C PRO A 297 -8.24 16.45 14.37
N ASN A 298 -7.92 17.47 15.17
CA ASN A 298 -6.54 17.87 15.51
C ASN A 298 -5.77 16.81 16.33
N THR A 299 -6.45 15.76 16.78
CA THR A 299 -5.83 14.63 17.50
C THR A 299 -5.18 13.62 16.57
N LEU A 300 -5.44 13.68 15.26
CA LEU A 300 -4.83 12.81 14.26
C LEU A 300 -3.47 13.35 13.86
N ASN A 301 -2.48 12.46 13.74
CA ASN A 301 -1.23 12.78 13.08
C ASN A 301 -1.44 13.05 11.57
N ASP A 302 -0.45 13.67 10.92
CA ASP A 302 -0.52 14.06 9.50
C ASP A 302 -0.93 12.90 8.58
N ARG A 303 -0.43 11.69 8.85
CA ARG A 303 -0.70 10.54 7.99
C ARG A 303 -2.10 9.99 8.19
N ALA A 304 -2.57 9.91 9.44
CA ALA A 304 -3.93 9.53 9.76
C ALA A 304 -4.91 10.57 9.17
N ALA A 305 -4.59 11.86 9.28
CA ALA A 305 -5.35 12.94 8.64
C ALA A 305 -5.48 12.71 7.13
N ASP A 306 -4.38 12.47 6.42
CA ASP A 306 -4.39 12.20 4.97
C ASP A 306 -5.22 10.94 4.61
N ILE A 307 -5.13 9.87 5.41
CA ILE A 307 -5.91 8.63 5.19
C ILE A 307 -7.41 8.87 5.37
N TRP A 308 -7.79 9.63 6.41
CA TRP A 308 -9.18 9.83 6.80
C TRP A 308 -9.87 10.94 6.02
N GLU A 309 -9.13 11.93 5.51
CA GLU A 309 -9.66 13.04 4.71
C GLU A 309 -10.69 12.60 3.65
N PRO A 310 -10.40 11.65 2.74
CA PRO A 310 -11.37 11.28 1.70
C PRO A 310 -12.63 10.60 2.27
N LEU A 311 -12.54 9.97 3.44
CA LEU A 311 -13.68 9.33 4.10
C LEU A 311 -14.51 10.34 4.88
N LEU A 312 -13.86 11.30 5.55
CA LEU A 312 -14.52 12.40 6.24
C LEU A 312 -15.31 13.27 5.26
N ALA A 313 -14.77 13.52 4.06
CA ALA A 313 -15.50 14.21 3.01
C ALA A 313 -16.77 13.46 2.58
N LEU A 314 -16.70 12.14 2.42
CA LEU A 314 -17.86 11.32 2.10
C LEU A 314 -18.89 11.32 3.24
N ALA A 315 -18.44 11.31 4.48
CA ALA A 315 -19.31 11.39 5.65
C ALA A 315 -20.04 12.73 5.75
N ASP A 316 -19.32 13.85 5.53
CA ASP A 316 -19.86 15.21 5.50
C ASP A 316 -20.93 15.36 4.40
N LEU A 317 -20.69 14.79 3.21
CA LEU A 317 -21.68 14.77 2.12
C LEU A 317 -22.86 13.84 2.38
N ALA A 318 -22.63 12.71 3.06
CA ALA A 318 -23.70 11.79 3.40
C ALA A 318 -24.69 12.38 4.40
N GLY A 319 -24.19 13.23 5.31
CA GLY A 319 -25.00 13.91 6.32
C GLY A 319 -25.58 12.97 7.38
N GLY A 320 -26.60 13.44 8.10
CA GLY A 320 -27.15 12.72 9.25
C GLY A 320 -26.11 12.57 10.36
N LYS A 321 -26.00 11.37 10.93
CA LYS A 321 -25.03 11.03 12.00
C LYS A 321 -23.60 10.73 11.49
N TRP A 322 -23.43 10.57 10.18
CA TRP A 322 -22.16 10.12 9.59
C TRP A 322 -20.97 11.05 9.80
N PRO A 323 -21.12 12.40 9.73
CA PRO A 323 -20.03 13.32 10.01
C PRO A 323 -19.40 13.11 11.40
N GLU A 324 -20.22 12.88 12.43
CA GLU A 324 -19.77 12.66 13.81
C GLU A 324 -19.16 11.26 13.95
N LEU A 325 -19.88 10.22 13.50
CA LEU A 325 -19.42 8.84 13.56
C LEU A 325 -18.07 8.62 12.85
N ALA A 326 -17.85 9.30 11.72
CA ALA A 326 -16.61 9.20 10.97
C ALA A 326 -15.42 9.80 11.72
N ARG A 327 -15.63 10.93 12.42
CA ARG A 327 -14.59 11.59 13.23
C ARG A 327 -14.26 10.76 14.47
N ASP A 328 -15.29 10.24 15.15
CA ASP A 328 -15.09 9.32 16.27
C ASP A 328 -14.31 8.07 15.83
N ALA A 329 -14.69 7.49 14.67
CA ALA A 329 -13.97 6.35 14.12
C ALA A 329 -12.52 6.68 13.76
N ALA A 330 -12.28 7.86 13.20
CA ALA A 330 -10.94 8.31 12.86
C ALA A 330 -10.04 8.42 14.10
N VAL A 331 -10.53 9.04 15.17
CA VAL A 331 -9.79 9.21 16.42
C VAL A 331 -9.52 7.84 17.07
N GLU A 332 -10.56 7.04 17.28
CA GLU A 332 -10.46 5.79 18.04
C GLU A 332 -9.61 4.73 17.33
N LEU A 333 -9.80 4.54 16.01
CA LEU A 333 -9.05 3.53 15.25
C LEU A 333 -7.58 3.94 15.06
N SER A 334 -7.30 5.23 14.92
CA SER A 334 -5.91 5.72 14.77
C SER A 334 -5.17 5.66 16.11
N ALA A 335 -5.83 6.05 17.21
CA ALA A 335 -5.27 5.90 18.55
C ALA A 335 -4.97 4.43 18.87
N ALA A 336 -5.91 3.51 18.62
CA ALA A 336 -5.70 2.09 18.85
C ALA A 336 -4.51 1.50 18.06
N LEU A 337 -4.21 2.03 16.87
CA LEU A 337 -3.03 1.61 16.11
C LEU A 337 -1.74 2.07 16.81
N GLU A 338 -1.66 3.34 17.21
CA GLU A 338 -0.53 3.92 17.93
C GLU A 338 -0.25 3.21 19.25
N GLU A 339 -1.29 2.96 20.05
CA GLU A 339 -1.19 2.31 21.36
C GLU A 339 -0.57 0.91 21.30
N THR A 340 -0.58 0.30 20.13
CA THR A 340 -0.11 -1.07 20.00
C THR A 340 1.19 -1.15 19.22
N SER A 341 1.68 -0.04 18.67
CA SER A 341 3.02 0.01 18.08
C SER A 341 4.08 -0.28 19.17
N LEU A 342 5.09 -1.09 18.84
CA LEU A 342 6.16 -1.41 19.80
C LEU A 342 6.92 -0.14 20.23
N LEU A 343 7.10 0.78 19.29
CA LEU A 343 7.68 2.08 19.54
C LEU A 343 6.78 2.94 20.45
N GLY A 344 5.47 3.04 20.17
CA GLY A 344 4.55 3.83 20.98
C GLY A 344 4.49 3.34 22.43
N SER A 345 4.50 2.03 22.64
CA SER A 345 4.64 1.46 23.99
C SER A 345 5.99 1.79 24.63
N LEU A 346 7.09 1.73 23.89
CA LEU A 346 8.41 2.11 24.39
C LEU A 346 8.43 3.58 24.81
N LEU A 347 7.92 4.49 23.98
CA LEU A 347 7.94 5.92 24.22
C LEU A 347 7.05 6.32 25.40
N ARG A 348 5.86 5.70 25.55
CA ARG A 348 5.00 5.91 26.73
C ARG A 348 5.68 5.43 28.02
N ASP A 349 6.30 4.26 28.00
CA ASP A 349 7.00 3.74 29.18
C ASP A 349 8.22 4.61 29.52
N LEU A 350 8.95 5.10 28.51
CA LEU A 350 10.04 6.06 28.68
C LEU A 350 9.56 7.41 29.23
N GLU A 351 8.37 7.89 28.84
CA GLU A 351 7.77 9.10 29.39
C GLU A 351 7.58 8.99 30.90
N VAL A 352 6.99 7.87 31.34
CA VAL A 352 6.80 7.58 32.77
C VAL A 352 8.15 7.52 33.49
N LEU A 353 9.13 6.81 32.93
CA LEU A 353 10.47 6.70 33.51
C LEU A 353 11.14 8.08 33.68
N VAL A 354 11.10 8.90 32.63
CA VAL A 354 11.74 10.22 32.61
C VAL A 354 11.09 11.15 33.63
N ASN A 355 9.76 11.10 33.79
CA ASN A 355 9.04 11.89 34.78
C ASN A 355 9.36 11.48 36.23
N LEU A 356 9.67 10.20 36.46
CA LEU A 356 10.07 9.68 37.78
C LEU A 356 11.58 9.81 38.07
N LEU A 357 12.39 10.16 37.07
CA LEU A 357 13.84 10.20 37.23
C LEU A 357 14.29 11.42 38.05
N GLU A 358 14.84 11.17 39.25
CA GLU A 358 15.51 12.15 40.10
C GLU A 358 16.98 12.39 39.64
N GLY A 359 17.15 13.00 38.47
CA GLY A 359 18.47 13.35 37.93
C GLY A 359 18.48 13.53 36.41
N ASP A 360 19.58 14.00 35.84
CA ASP A 360 19.68 14.29 34.39
C ASP A 360 20.25 13.13 33.55
N ARG A 361 20.60 12.02 34.20
CA ARG A 361 21.31 10.90 33.58
C ARG A 361 20.78 9.58 34.12
N ILE A 362 20.70 8.58 33.24
CA ILE A 362 20.32 7.21 33.62
C ILE A 362 21.16 6.21 32.83
N PHE A 363 21.63 5.14 33.48
CA PHE A 363 22.34 4.07 32.75
C PHE A 363 21.37 3.25 31.91
N SER A 364 21.84 2.77 30.75
CA SER A 364 21.07 1.92 29.85
C SER A 364 20.55 0.67 30.55
N ARG A 365 21.37 0.07 31.42
CA ARG A 365 20.99 -1.10 32.23
C ARG A 365 19.83 -0.80 33.18
N ASP A 366 19.76 0.41 33.73
CA ASP A 366 18.74 0.80 34.69
C ASP A 366 17.41 1.09 33.95
N VAL A 367 17.47 1.73 32.77
CA VAL A 367 16.31 1.89 31.88
C VAL A 367 15.73 0.52 31.53
N VAL A 368 16.58 -0.39 31.04
CA VAL A 368 16.16 -1.74 30.61
C VAL A 368 15.61 -2.55 31.80
N SER A 369 16.27 -2.48 32.95
CA SER A 369 15.82 -3.14 34.18
C SER A 369 14.45 -2.64 34.58
N TRP A 370 14.25 -1.32 34.58
CA TRP A 370 12.98 -0.69 34.94
C TRP A 370 11.85 -1.09 33.97
N LEU A 371 12.11 -1.06 32.65
CA LEU A 371 11.14 -1.47 31.63
C LEU A 371 10.74 -2.95 31.80
N ASN A 372 11.72 -3.84 31.95
CA ASN A 372 11.45 -5.27 32.14
C ASN A 372 10.70 -5.58 33.45
N GLN A 373 10.98 -4.84 34.54
CA GLN A 373 10.33 -5.07 35.84
C GLN A 373 8.91 -4.53 35.90
N ARG A 374 8.66 -3.33 35.37
CA ARG A 374 7.38 -2.64 35.55
C ARG A 374 6.33 -3.04 34.52
N PHE A 375 6.77 -3.51 33.34
CA PHE A 375 5.89 -3.93 32.24
C PHE A 375 6.27 -5.33 31.74
N GLU A 376 6.48 -6.24 32.69
CA GLU A 376 7.02 -7.59 32.47
C GLU A 376 6.28 -8.37 31.36
N ARG A 377 4.94 -8.25 31.27
CA ARG A 377 4.16 -8.94 30.23
C ARG A 377 4.41 -8.45 28.81
N LEU A 378 4.69 -7.15 28.62
CA LEU A 378 4.90 -6.57 27.29
C LEU A 378 6.34 -6.81 26.81
N TRP A 379 7.34 -6.44 27.62
CA TRP A 379 8.74 -6.51 27.20
C TRP A 379 9.34 -7.92 27.27
N ALA A 380 8.82 -8.82 28.11
CA ALA A 380 9.26 -10.22 28.12
C ALA A 380 9.03 -10.91 26.76
N GLN A 381 7.94 -10.57 26.06
CA GLN A 381 7.52 -11.26 24.83
C GLN A 381 8.29 -10.82 23.58
N VAL A 382 8.92 -9.64 23.58
CA VAL A 382 9.60 -9.05 22.40
C VAL A 382 10.76 -9.90 21.87
N LYS A 383 11.41 -10.71 22.71
CA LYS A 383 12.47 -11.66 22.31
C LYS A 383 12.18 -13.09 22.77
N GLY A 384 10.96 -13.58 22.55
CA GLY A 384 10.60 -14.96 22.85
C GLY A 384 10.72 -15.32 24.33
N GLY A 385 10.32 -14.40 25.22
CA GLY A 385 10.33 -14.60 26.68
C GLY A 385 11.56 -14.06 27.40
N LYS A 386 12.58 -13.54 26.71
CA LYS A 386 13.87 -13.13 27.32
C LYS A 386 13.97 -11.67 27.77
N GLY A 387 12.91 -10.87 27.61
CA GLY A 387 12.96 -9.44 27.91
C GLY A 387 13.77 -8.64 26.87
N ILE A 388 13.76 -7.31 27.04
CA ILE A 388 14.58 -6.41 26.23
C ILE A 388 15.98 -6.23 26.86
N ASN A 389 16.96 -5.82 26.06
CA ASN A 389 18.34 -5.57 26.50
C ASN A 389 18.87 -4.21 26.03
N GLU A 390 20.03 -3.79 26.55
CA GLU A 390 20.62 -2.47 26.25
C GLU A 390 20.86 -2.26 24.74
N MET A 391 21.28 -3.32 24.05
CA MET A 391 21.49 -3.29 22.60
C MET A 391 20.19 -3.06 21.84
N TRP A 392 19.10 -3.73 22.24
CA TRP A 392 17.79 -3.55 21.64
C TRP A 392 17.29 -2.11 21.86
N LEU A 393 17.41 -1.58 23.09
CA LEU A 393 17.02 -0.20 23.40
C LEU A 393 17.80 0.80 22.53
N ALA A 394 19.11 0.62 22.40
CA ALA A 394 19.95 1.46 21.56
C ALA A 394 19.56 1.37 20.07
N GLN A 395 19.17 0.19 19.58
CA GLN A 395 18.68 0.01 18.20
C GLN A 395 17.36 0.73 17.96
N GLN A 396 16.44 0.72 18.94
CA GLN A 396 15.15 1.42 18.83
C GLN A 396 15.31 2.94 18.88
N LEU A 397 16.22 3.46 19.71
CA LEU A 397 16.39 4.91 19.87
C LEU A 397 17.28 5.57 18.81
N ARG A 398 18.16 4.79 18.16
CA ARG A 398 19.13 5.29 17.16
C ARG A 398 18.50 6.05 15.98
N PRO A 399 17.36 5.63 15.38
CA PRO A 399 16.69 6.37 14.32
C PRO A 399 16.28 7.80 14.73
N TYR A 400 16.00 8.01 16.00
CA TYR A 400 15.59 9.31 16.57
C TYR A 400 16.78 10.17 17.03
N GLY A 401 17.99 9.81 16.63
CA GLY A 401 19.21 10.54 16.99
C GLY A 401 19.72 10.27 18.41
N VAL A 402 18.99 9.50 19.22
CA VAL A 402 19.39 9.19 20.61
C VAL A 402 20.28 7.96 20.64
N ARG A 403 21.47 8.13 21.22
CA ARG A 403 22.47 7.06 21.33
C ARG A 403 23.04 7.00 22.74
N PRO A 404 23.30 5.80 23.27
CA PRO A 404 23.88 5.66 24.59
C PRO A 404 25.32 6.18 24.61
N ARG A 405 25.62 7.03 25.59
CA ARG A 405 26.96 7.63 25.81
C ARG A 405 27.60 7.05 27.06
N THR A 406 28.92 6.99 27.10
CA THR A 406 29.62 6.64 28.35
C THR A 406 29.48 7.81 29.30
N MET A 407 28.94 7.56 30.49
CA MET A 407 28.73 8.59 31.50
C MET A 407 29.06 8.07 32.89
N LYS A 408 29.40 9.00 33.79
CA LYS A 408 29.59 8.72 35.21
C LYS A 408 28.34 9.15 35.98
N ILE A 409 27.73 8.23 36.72
CA ILE A 409 26.59 8.49 37.61
C ILE A 409 26.95 7.91 38.97
N GLY A 410 27.09 8.77 39.98
CA GLY A 410 27.70 8.40 41.25
C GLY A 410 29.10 7.79 41.05
N ASP A 411 29.31 6.60 41.61
CA ASP A 411 30.56 5.85 41.50
C ASP A 411 30.63 4.92 40.27
N GLY A 412 29.54 4.79 39.52
CA GLY A 412 29.47 3.95 38.33
C GLY A 412 29.91 4.68 37.05
N ILE A 413 30.59 3.96 36.16
CA ILE A 413 30.84 4.39 34.77
C ILE A 413 30.28 3.33 33.84
N ALA A 414 29.28 3.70 33.04
CA ALA A 414 28.66 2.80 32.08
C ALA A 414 27.99 3.59 30.94
N LYS A 415 27.39 2.86 29.99
CA LYS A 415 26.56 3.46 28.94
C LYS A 415 25.22 3.90 29.51
N GLY A 416 24.74 5.06 29.07
CA GLY A 416 23.47 5.62 29.50
C GLY A 416 22.95 6.71 28.58
N TYR A 417 21.85 7.33 29.00
CA TYR A 417 21.14 8.38 28.26
C TYR A 417 20.99 9.63 29.13
N MET A 418 20.99 10.79 28.48
CA MET A 418 20.62 12.04 29.14
C MET A 418 19.09 12.12 29.22
N LYS A 419 18.57 12.59 30.36
CA LYS A 419 17.12 12.76 30.58
C LYS A 419 16.48 13.63 29.51
N TRP A 420 17.15 14.74 29.14
CA TRP A 420 16.64 15.67 28.14
C TRP A 420 16.56 15.05 26.73
N GLU A 421 17.51 14.18 26.35
CA GLU A 421 17.48 13.48 25.05
C GLU A 421 16.29 12.52 24.96
N LEU A 422 16.04 11.76 26.04
CA LEU A 422 14.87 10.88 26.13
C LEU A 422 13.57 11.70 26.13
N LEU A 423 13.52 12.79 26.88
CA LEU A 423 12.36 13.67 26.94
C LEU A 423 12.06 14.32 25.59
N GLU A 424 13.07 14.73 24.83
CA GLU A 424 12.91 15.29 23.48
C GLU A 424 12.32 14.27 22.52
N VAL A 425 12.79 13.01 22.56
CA VAL A 425 12.23 11.93 21.73
C VAL A 425 10.80 11.61 22.14
N VAL A 426 10.51 11.49 23.44
CA VAL A 426 9.15 11.27 23.94
C VAL A 426 8.22 12.41 23.55
N ARG A 427 8.67 13.66 23.67
CA ARG A 427 7.87 14.83 23.27
C ARG A 427 7.64 14.87 21.78
N ARG A 428 8.60 14.50 20.94
CA ARG A 428 8.47 14.58 19.48
C ARG A 428 7.73 13.39 18.85
N TYR A 429 7.85 12.21 19.44
CA TYR A 429 7.39 10.96 18.82
C TYR A 429 6.42 10.16 19.69
N GLY A 430 6.18 10.59 20.94
CA GLY A 430 5.12 10.03 21.78
C GLY A 430 3.73 10.50 21.33
N ALA A 431 2.68 9.96 21.95
CA ALA A 431 1.27 10.17 21.56
C ALA A 431 0.77 11.64 21.54
N ASN A 432 1.62 12.60 21.91
CA ASN A 432 1.34 14.03 21.90
C ASN A 432 2.29 14.85 21.00
N GLY A 433 3.28 14.24 20.33
CA GLY A 433 4.32 14.99 19.62
C GLY A 433 3.90 15.67 18.32
N ASP A 434 2.83 15.19 17.70
CA ASP A 434 2.22 15.84 16.55
C ASP A 434 1.23 16.96 16.96
N LYS A 435 0.97 17.17 18.26
CA LYS A 435 0.00 18.17 18.73
C LYS A 435 0.56 19.60 18.83
N ASP A 436 1.88 19.76 18.88
CA ASP A 436 2.56 21.05 19.09
C ASP A 436 3.19 21.64 17.81
N GLY A 437 2.85 21.08 16.64
CA GLY A 437 3.41 21.45 15.33
C GLY A 437 2.53 22.33 14.44
N ALA A 438 1.48 22.97 14.98
CA ALA A 438 0.57 23.86 14.24
C ALA A 438 0.83 25.34 14.53
#